data_AF-A0A930ZGP2-F1
#
_entry.id   AF-A0A930ZGP2-F1
#
_cell.length_a   1.000
_cell.length_b   1.000
_cell.length_c   1.000
_cell.angle_alpha   90.00
_cell.angle_beta   90.00
_cell.angle_gamma   90.00
#
_symmetry.space_group_name_H-M   'P 1'
#
loop_
_entity.id
_entity.type
_entity.pdbx_description
1 polymer ?
#
loop_
_entity_poly.entity_id
_entity_poly.type
_entity_poly.pdbx_seq_one_letter_code
_entity_poly.pdbx_strand_id
1 'polypeptide(L)'
;LSTRDNAPEATREMLEKEAPGIVEFVRLMTFKKDPSIALTRGVAGARGKTLIVNLPAAQAAVTALEVALPLIPEALQSILGQTPVETASLRRA
;
A
#
# COMPACT_ATOMS: atom_id res chain seq x y z
N LEU A 1 -0.52 -8.93 14.99
CA LEU A 1 -1.07 -10.30 15.17
C LEU A 1 -2.07 -10.41 16.33
N SER A 2 -2.54 -9.27 16.87
CA SER A 2 -3.58 -9.27 17.90
C SER A 2 -4.90 -9.77 17.32
N THR A 3 -5.67 -10.52 18.10
CA THR A 3 -7.04 -10.98 17.74
C THR A 3 -8.05 -9.84 17.61
N ARG A 4 -7.69 -8.62 18.03
CA ARG A 4 -8.54 -7.42 17.95
C ARG A 4 -8.23 -6.54 16.74
N ASP A 5 -7.08 -6.74 16.11
CA ASP A 5 -6.64 -5.93 14.98
C ASP A 5 -7.25 -6.51 13.69
N ASN A 6 -8.49 -6.11 13.38
CA ASN A 6 -9.25 -6.62 12.23
C ASN A 6 -9.28 -5.65 11.04
N ALA A 7 -8.50 -4.57 11.11
CA ALA A 7 -8.47 -3.56 10.05
C ALA A 7 -8.07 -4.14 8.67
N PRO A 8 -7.10 -5.06 8.57
CA PRO A 8 -6.76 -5.68 7.27
C PRO A 8 -7.91 -6.46 6.65
N GLU A 9 -8.63 -7.26 7.44
CA GLU A 9 -9.78 -8.05 7.00
C GLU A 9 -10.91 -7.15 6.52
N ALA A 10 -11.31 -6.18 7.36
CA ALA A 10 -12.36 -5.24 7.02
C ALA A 10 -12.02 -4.40 5.78
N THR A 11 -10.74 -4.02 5.63
CA THR A 11 -10.29 -3.30 4.44
C THR A 11 -10.38 -4.19 3.21
N ARG A 12 -9.83 -5.41 3.29
CA ARG A 12 -9.83 -6.37 2.17
C ARG A 12 -11.23 -6.68 1.65
N GLU A 13 -12.21 -6.85 2.55
CA GLU A 13 -13.62 -7.07 2.16
C GLU A 13 -14.22 -5.90 1.37
N MET A 14 -13.70 -4.68 1.52
CA MET A 14 -14.17 -3.50 0.81
C MET A 14 -13.43 -3.23 -0.51
N LEU A 15 -12.29 -3.89 -0.75
CA LEU A 15 -11.49 -3.65 -1.95
C LEU A 15 -12.14 -4.32 -3.16
N GLU A 16 -12.33 -3.56 -4.23
CA GLU A 16 -12.73 -4.08 -5.54
C GLU A 16 -11.50 -4.60 -6.31
N LYS A 17 -10.33 -3.98 -6.07
CA LYS A 17 -9.05 -4.38 -6.65
C LYS A 17 -7.93 -4.22 -5.64
N GLU A 18 -7.20 -5.30 -5.36
CA GLU A 18 -6.04 -5.25 -4.47
C GLU A 18 -4.80 -4.65 -5.17
N ALA A 19 -3.97 -3.96 -4.37
CA ALA A 19 -2.68 -3.41 -4.77
C ALA A 19 -1.59 -3.81 -3.74
N PRO A 20 -1.26 -5.12 -3.63
CA PRO A 20 -0.36 -5.62 -2.59
C PRO A 20 1.05 -5.01 -2.67
N GLY A 21 1.51 -4.63 -3.87
CA GLY A 21 2.82 -4.01 -4.07
C GLY A 21 3.06 -2.74 -3.25
N ILE A 22 2.01 -1.97 -2.93
CA ILE A 22 2.14 -0.77 -2.07
C ILE A 22 2.60 -1.15 -0.67
N VAL A 23 1.93 -2.14 -0.05
CA VAL A 23 2.24 -2.56 1.32
C VAL A 23 3.53 -3.39 1.38
N GLU A 24 3.87 -4.11 0.32
CA GLU A 24 5.17 -4.79 0.18
C GLU A 24 6.32 -3.78 0.13
N PHE A 25 6.20 -2.73 -0.69
CA PHE A 25 7.18 -1.67 -0.80
C PHE A 25 7.39 -0.96 0.55
N VAL A 26 6.29 -0.59 1.21
CA VAL A 26 6.35 0.05 2.54
C VAL A 26 7.10 -0.81 3.55
N ARG A 27 6.79 -2.12 3.62
CA ARG A 27 7.49 -3.05 4.52
C ARG A 27 8.98 -3.13 4.18
N LEU A 28 9.32 -3.31 2.90
CA LEU A 28 10.70 -3.48 2.46
C LEU A 28 11.57 -2.27 2.79
N MET A 29 11.07 -1.07 2.50
CA MET A 29 11.83 0.16 2.71
C MET A 29 11.93 0.54 4.19
N THR A 30 10.94 0.18 5.00
CA THR A 30 10.93 0.50 6.44
C THR A 30 11.69 -0.55 7.28
N PHE A 31 11.84 -1.77 6.78
CA PHE A 31 12.37 -2.92 7.52
C PHE A 31 13.72 -2.68 8.20
N LYS A 32 14.63 -1.94 7.54
CA LYS A 32 15.96 -1.65 8.11
C LYS A 32 15.90 -0.78 9.36
N LYS A 33 14.91 0.13 9.45
CA LYS A 33 14.72 1.04 10.58
C LYS A 33 13.89 0.38 11.68
N ASP A 34 12.89 -0.38 11.28
CA ASP A 34 12.00 -1.09 12.19
C ASP A 34 11.69 -2.50 11.65
N PRO A 35 12.40 -3.53 12.12
CA PRO A 35 12.15 -4.91 11.70
C PRO A 35 10.74 -5.41 12.03
N SER A 36 10.08 -4.82 13.03
CA SER A 36 8.73 -5.22 13.44
C SER A 36 7.68 -4.91 12.37
N ILE A 37 8.00 -4.04 11.39
CA ILE A 37 7.13 -3.75 10.25
C ILE A 37 6.77 -5.01 9.45
N ALA A 38 7.61 -6.05 9.48
CA ALA A 38 7.34 -7.32 8.82
C ALA A 38 6.11 -8.05 9.39
N LEU A 39 5.73 -7.75 10.65
CA LEU A 39 4.56 -8.35 11.31
C LEU A 39 3.24 -7.64 10.98
N THR A 40 3.31 -6.53 10.24
CA THR A 40 2.13 -5.76 9.85
C THR A 40 1.32 -6.52 8.81
N ARG A 41 0.00 -6.52 8.98
CA ARG A 41 -0.92 -7.27 8.12
C ARG A 41 -1.70 -6.38 7.16
N GLY A 42 -1.41 -5.08 7.16
CA GLY A 42 -2.10 -4.09 6.35
C GLY A 42 -2.16 -4.47 4.87
N VAL A 43 -3.29 -4.15 4.25
CA VAL A 43 -3.54 -4.31 2.82
C VAL A 43 -3.71 -2.94 2.17
N ALA A 44 -3.63 -2.92 0.84
CA ALA A 44 -3.92 -1.73 0.05
C ALA A 44 -4.66 -2.12 -1.21
N GLY A 45 -5.46 -1.19 -1.73
CA GLY A 45 -6.19 -1.38 -2.97
C GLY A 45 -7.18 -0.25 -3.25
N ALA A 46 -8.03 -0.48 -4.23
CA ALA A 46 -9.02 0.49 -4.68
C ALA A 46 -10.45 0.02 -4.41
N ARG A 47 -11.32 1.00 -4.15
CA ARG A 47 -12.78 0.88 -4.17
C ARG A 47 -13.34 2.07 -4.94
N GLY A 48 -13.96 1.83 -6.10
CA GLY A 48 -14.35 2.88 -7.03
C GLY A 48 -13.19 3.80 -7.37
N LYS A 49 -13.31 5.09 -7.04
CA LYS A 49 -12.27 6.12 -7.28
C LYS A 49 -11.40 6.42 -6.05
N THR A 50 -11.40 5.54 -5.06
CA THR A 50 -10.72 5.76 -3.78
C THR A 50 -9.60 4.74 -3.60
N LEU A 51 -8.40 5.24 -3.30
CA LEU A 51 -7.28 4.43 -2.82
C LEU A 51 -7.41 4.25 -1.31
N ILE A 52 -7.31 3.01 -0.83
CA ILE A 52 -7.31 2.66 0.59
C ILE A 52 -6.00 1.95 0.90
N VAL A 53 -5.29 2.42 1.94
CA VAL A 53 -4.02 1.86 2.39
C VAL A 53 -4.05 1.73 3.91
N ASN A 54 -3.87 0.52 4.42
CA ASN A 54 -3.64 0.33 5.86
C ASN A 54 -2.19 0.70 6.19
N LEU A 55 -2.02 1.71 7.05
CA LEU A 55 -0.74 2.06 7.62
C LEU A 55 -0.53 1.33 8.95
N PRO A 56 0.74 1.05 9.33
CA PRO A 56 1.05 0.53 10.66
C PRO A 56 0.60 1.50 11.75
N ALA A 57 0.29 0.98 12.94
CA ALA A 57 -0.05 1.80 14.09
C ALA A 57 1.18 2.52 14.67
N ALA A 58 0.93 3.64 15.36
CA ALA A 58 1.89 4.35 16.20
C ALA A 58 3.18 4.80 15.47
N GLN A 59 4.36 4.48 16.02
CA GLN A 59 5.64 5.10 15.68
C GLN A 59 6.05 4.94 14.21
N ALA A 60 5.61 3.86 13.55
CA ALA A 60 5.94 3.58 12.17
C ALA A 60 4.99 4.26 11.15
N ALA A 61 3.86 4.83 11.58
CA ALA A 61 2.84 5.38 10.69
C ALA A 61 3.37 6.49 9.78
N VAL A 62 4.13 7.42 10.36
CA VAL A 62 4.70 8.56 9.62
C VAL A 62 5.73 8.09 8.60
N THR A 63 6.68 7.24 9.01
CA THR A 63 7.69 6.68 8.09
C THR A 63 7.04 5.84 6.99
N ALA A 64 6.03 5.03 7.32
CA ALA A 64 5.31 4.25 6.33
C ALA A 64 4.56 5.14 5.32
N LEU A 65 3.95 6.23 5.80
CA LEU A 65 3.32 7.22 4.92
C LEU A 65 4.35 7.90 4.02
N GLU A 66 5.48 8.35 4.55
CA GLU A 66 6.57 8.94 3.78
C GLU A 66 7.06 8.02 2.66
N VAL A 67 7.18 6.73 2.96
CA VAL A 67 7.56 5.71 1.97
C VAL A 67 6.46 5.47 0.93
N ALA A 68 5.18 5.53 1.33
CA ALA A 68 4.06 5.32 0.43
C ALA A 68 3.77 6.54 -0.47
N LEU A 69 4.04 7.77 -0.01
CA LEU A 69 3.71 9.03 -0.69
C LEU A 69 4.09 9.06 -2.18
N PRO A 70 5.30 8.62 -2.60
CA PRO A 70 5.68 8.61 -4.02
C PRO A 70 4.79 7.74 -4.91
N LEU A 71 4.17 6.69 -4.36
CA LEU A 71 3.31 5.77 -5.11
C LEU A 71 1.88 6.30 -5.29
N ILE A 72 1.43 7.20 -4.40
CA ILE A 72 0.04 7.66 -4.35
C ILE A 72 -0.41 8.35 -5.66
N PRO A 73 0.36 9.28 -6.27
CA PRO A 73 -0.05 9.93 -7.50
C PRO A 73 -0.27 8.95 -8.66
N GLU A 74 0.62 7.98 -8.83
CA GLU A 74 0.49 6.96 -9.89
C GLU A 74 -0.68 6.02 -9.63
N ALA A 75 -0.87 5.59 -8.38
CA ALA A 75 -2.00 4.77 -7.98
C ALA A 75 -3.34 5.49 -8.24
N LEU A 76 -3.43 6.80 -7.95
CA LEU A 76 -4.64 7.59 -8.22
C LEU A 76 -4.88 7.75 -9.72
N GLN A 77 -3.85 7.99 -10.53
CA GLN A 77 -4.00 8.02 -12.00
C GLN A 77 -4.54 6.69 -12.53
N SER A 78 -4.06 5.56 -12.00
CA SER A 78 -4.56 4.23 -12.35
C SER A 78 -6.01 4.00 -11.97
N ILE A 79 -6.38 4.39 -10.76
CA ILE A 79 -7.75 4.29 -10.25
C ILE A 79 -8.72 5.17 -11.06
N LEU A 80 -8.27 6.34 -11.51
CA LEU A 80 -9.08 7.25 -12.32
C LEU A 80 -9.14 6.87 -13.81
N GLY A 81 -8.45 5.81 -14.23
CA GLY A 81 -8.38 5.41 -15.64
C GLY A 81 -7.60 6.41 -16.51
N GLN A 82 -6.73 7.20 -15.88
CA GLN A 82 -5.93 8.24 -16.53
C GLN A 82 -4.52 7.76 -16.88
N THR A 83 -4.15 6.54 -16.50
CA THR A 83 -2.88 5.96 -16.94
C THR A 83 -2.99 5.56 -18.41
N PRO A 84 -2.06 6.00 -19.26
CA PRO A 84 -1.83 5.32 -20.53
C PRO A 84 -1.57 3.84 -20.24
N VAL A 85 -2.15 2.93 -21.03
CA VAL A 85 -1.76 1.52 -21.04
C VAL A 85 -0.38 1.44 -21.66
N GLU A 86 0.64 1.86 -20.91
CA GLU A 86 2.02 1.57 -21.22
C GLU A 86 2.62 0.88 -20.01
N THR A 87 2.72 -0.45 -20.14
CA THR A 87 3.87 -1.23 -19.69
C THR A 87 5.17 -0.64 -20.25
N ALA A 88 5.50 0.60 -19.90
CA ALA A 88 6.74 1.24 -20.29
C ALA A 88 7.83 0.77 -19.32
N SER A 89 8.73 -0.06 -19.84
CA SER A 89 10.15 -0.07 -19.44
C SER A 89 10.59 -1.03 -18.33
N LEU A 90 10.04 -2.25 -18.28
CA LEU A 90 10.80 -3.43 -17.80
C LEU A 90 11.84 -3.93 -18.83
N ARG A 91 12.18 -3.14 -19.86
CA ARG A 91 13.22 -3.47 -20.86
C ARG A 91 13.97 -2.21 -21.26
N ARG A 92 14.90 -1.73 -20.42
CA ARG A 92 16.13 -0.99 -20.79
C ARG A 92 16.81 -0.44 -19.52
N ALA A 93 17.50 -1.34 -18.82
CA ALA A 93 18.77 -1.10 -18.15
C ALA A 93 19.42 -2.47 -17.92
#